data_AF-A0A3M0G8K6-F1
#
_entry.id   AF-A0A3M0G8K6-F1
#
_cell.length_a   1.000
_cell.length_b   1.000
_cell.length_c   1.000
_cell.angle_alpha   90.00
_cell.angle_beta   90.00
_cell.angle_gamma   90.00
#
_symmetry.space_group_name_H-M   'P 1'
#
loop_
_entity.id
_entity.type
_entity.pdbx_description
1 polymer ?
#
loop_
_entity_poly.entity_id
_entity_poly.type
_entity_poly.pdbx_seq_one_letter_code
_entity_poly.pdbx_strand_id
1 'polypeptide(L)'
;MTTTAETSQDSGMSRAHIYNSLMELAGDSSLVVKVTASSSRGGTLGGASTDETRLEVAACFDVGGVVGTQPVFHQQATTGPDPCSPGDVVEVRTFRDYDIELQEGDTYLLFLKHTGLPQDPSTLYYVTGAVAGAYKEVSSGTYERSVTDVPDAIPLQLDNSDVA
;
A
#
# COMPACT_ATOMS: atom_id res chain seq x y z
N MET A 1 8.42 -25.72 -43.77
CA MET A 1 7.88 -24.64 -42.93
C MET A 1 7.59 -25.26 -41.58
N THR A 2 8.45 -25.00 -40.60
CA THR A 2 8.28 -25.55 -39.25
C THR A 2 8.51 -24.39 -38.30
N THR A 3 7.41 -23.80 -37.83
CA THR A 3 7.46 -22.74 -36.82
C THR A 3 7.56 -23.42 -35.47
N THR A 4 8.75 -23.37 -34.86
CA THR A 4 8.94 -23.73 -33.46
C THR A 4 8.20 -22.69 -32.62
N ALA A 5 7.16 -23.12 -31.91
CA ALA A 5 6.56 -22.31 -30.87
C ALA A 5 7.56 -22.24 -29.72
N GLU A 6 8.19 -21.08 -29.55
CA GLU A 6 8.89 -20.75 -28.32
C GLU A 6 7.84 -20.57 -27.22
N THR A 7 7.70 -21.58 -26.37
CA THR A 7 7.02 -21.46 -25.10
C THR A 7 7.88 -20.55 -24.22
N SER A 8 7.60 -19.25 -24.24
CA SER A 8 8.02 -18.34 -23.18
C SER A 8 7.31 -18.79 -21.90
N GLN A 9 8.02 -19.54 -21.07
CA GLN A 9 7.68 -19.72 -19.67
C GLN A 9 7.82 -18.35 -19.01
N ASP A 10 6.70 -17.61 -18.97
CA ASP A 10 6.57 -16.45 -18.13
C ASP A 10 6.58 -16.94 -16.67
N SER A 11 7.69 -16.69 -15.98
CA SER A 11 7.85 -16.87 -14.54
C SER A 11 7.00 -15.79 -13.84
N GLY A 12 5.68 -15.87 -14.04
CA GLY A 12 4.70 -14.84 -13.74
C GLY A 12 4.29 -14.80 -12.28
N MET A 13 5.20 -14.35 -11.41
CA MET A 13 4.83 -13.73 -10.14
C MET A 13 5.26 -12.27 -10.22
N SER A 14 4.28 -11.47 -10.62
CA SER A 14 4.36 -10.14 -11.19
C SER A 14 5.27 -9.15 -10.47
N ARG A 15 6.13 -8.50 -11.26
CA ARG A 15 6.82 -7.26 -10.92
C ARG A 15 5.84 -6.27 -10.26
N ALA A 16 6.32 -5.55 -9.23
CA ALA A 16 5.63 -4.37 -8.68
C ALA A 16 5.01 -3.52 -9.80
N HIS A 17 3.80 -3.03 -9.59
CA HIS A 17 3.12 -2.20 -10.59
C HIS A 17 3.79 -0.82 -10.64
N ILE A 18 4.05 -0.34 -11.85
CA ILE A 18 4.67 0.98 -12.09
C ILE A 18 3.52 1.98 -12.30
N TYR A 19 3.36 2.93 -11.38
CA TYR A 19 2.38 4.00 -11.52
C TYR A 19 3.03 5.29 -12.06
N ASN A 20 2.30 6.02 -12.88
CA ASN A 20 2.77 7.27 -13.45
C ASN A 20 2.42 8.49 -12.57
N SER A 21 1.58 8.31 -11.54
CA SER A 21 1.19 9.35 -10.60
C SER A 21 0.58 8.77 -9.31
N LEU A 22 0.55 9.57 -8.24
CA LEU A 22 -0.20 9.24 -7.02
C LEU A 22 -1.71 9.09 -7.27
N MET A 23 -2.27 9.79 -8.25
CA MET A 23 -3.71 9.68 -8.56
C MET A 23 -4.04 8.31 -9.15
N GLU A 24 -3.14 7.75 -9.96
CA GLU A 24 -3.25 6.37 -10.47
C GLU A 24 -3.12 5.35 -9.34
N LEU A 25 -2.16 5.54 -8.43
CA LEU A 25 -1.99 4.70 -7.25
C LEU A 25 -3.22 4.74 -6.33
N ALA A 26 -3.73 5.94 -6.03
CA ALA A 26 -4.90 6.13 -5.20
C ALA A 26 -6.15 5.54 -5.85
N GLY A 27 -6.33 5.70 -7.16
CA GLY A 27 -7.45 5.13 -7.90
C GLY A 27 -7.45 3.59 -7.97
N ASP A 28 -6.29 2.95 -7.85
CA ASP A 28 -6.16 1.49 -7.75
C ASP A 28 -6.26 0.97 -6.30
N SER A 29 -6.27 1.89 -5.32
CA SER A 29 -6.37 1.57 -3.90
C SER A 29 -7.83 1.51 -3.46
N SER A 30 -8.13 0.56 -2.58
CA SER A 30 -9.42 0.46 -1.90
C SER A 30 -9.47 1.36 -0.67
N LEU A 31 -8.31 1.69 -0.08
CA LEU A 31 -8.19 2.46 1.14
C LEU A 31 -6.85 3.22 1.14
N VAL A 32 -6.87 4.49 1.55
CA VAL A 32 -5.66 5.28 1.85
C VAL A 32 -5.70 5.68 3.31
N VAL A 33 -4.70 5.26 4.09
CA VAL A 33 -4.81 5.27 5.55
C VAL A 33 -3.49 5.57 6.24
N LYS A 34 -3.55 6.41 7.27
CA LYS A 34 -2.47 6.60 8.25
C LYS A 34 -2.64 5.59 9.36
N VAL A 35 -1.60 4.82 9.62
CA VAL A 35 -1.62 3.71 10.56
C VAL A 35 -0.34 3.59 11.35
N THR A 36 -0.41 3.02 12.55
CA THR A 36 0.76 2.64 13.34
C THR A 36 0.87 1.12 13.42
N ALA A 37 2.05 0.57 13.13
CA ALA A 37 2.27 -0.87 13.19
C ALA A 37 2.34 -1.37 14.64
N SER A 38 1.57 -2.41 14.94
CA SER A 38 1.40 -2.91 16.33
C SER A 38 2.00 -4.29 16.56
N SER A 39 1.97 -5.17 15.56
CA SER A 39 2.57 -6.50 15.64
C SER A 39 2.66 -7.10 14.24
N SER A 40 3.63 -7.98 14.02
CA SER A 40 3.80 -8.70 12.75
C SER A 40 3.95 -10.19 12.99
N ARG A 41 3.38 -11.00 12.11
CA ARG A 41 3.61 -12.45 12.09
C ARG A 41 4.11 -12.89 10.72
N GLY A 42 5.12 -13.75 10.73
CA GLY A 42 5.58 -14.42 9.52
C GLY A 42 4.61 -15.53 9.09
N GLY A 43 4.53 -15.76 7.79
CA GLY A 43 3.70 -16.79 7.18
C GLY A 43 4.22 -17.20 5.81
N THR A 44 3.42 -18.03 5.14
CA THR A 44 3.70 -18.47 3.77
C THR A 44 2.42 -18.51 2.95
N LEU A 45 2.45 -17.98 1.73
CA LEU A 45 1.36 -18.04 0.78
C LEU A 45 1.87 -18.52 -0.58
N GLY A 46 1.34 -19.63 -1.07
CA GLY A 46 1.75 -20.19 -2.37
C GLY A 46 3.25 -20.54 -2.45
N GLY A 47 3.91 -20.78 -1.30
CA GLY A 47 5.35 -21.06 -1.21
C GLY A 47 6.23 -19.81 -1.04
N ALA A 48 5.68 -18.61 -1.17
CA ALA A 48 6.39 -17.36 -0.88
C ALA A 48 6.32 -17.02 0.61
N SER A 49 7.39 -16.41 1.14
CA SER A 49 7.42 -15.94 2.53
C SER A 49 6.71 -14.59 2.64
N THR A 50 5.80 -14.48 3.60
CA THR A 50 4.97 -13.28 3.82
C THR A 50 5.07 -12.82 5.26
N ASP A 51 4.82 -11.54 5.48
CA ASP A 51 4.52 -11.00 6.80
C ASP A 51 3.11 -10.43 6.80
N GLU A 52 2.34 -10.72 7.84
CA GLU A 52 1.03 -10.13 8.08
C GLU A 52 1.15 -9.22 9.31
N THR A 53 1.05 -7.92 9.06
CA THR A 53 1.21 -6.88 10.07
C THR A 53 -0.14 -6.30 10.45
N ARG A 54 -0.40 -6.23 11.76
CA ARG A 54 -1.56 -5.53 12.33
C ARG A 54 -1.25 -4.06 12.51
N LEU A 55 -2.12 -3.23 11.96
CA LEU A 55 -1.94 -1.79 11.93
C LEU A 55 -3.16 -1.11 12.56
N GLU A 56 -2.91 -0.22 13.51
CA GLU A 56 -3.96 0.59 14.14
C GLU A 56 -4.19 1.86 13.32
N VAL A 57 -5.43 2.11 12.94
CA VAL A 57 -5.83 3.24 12.11
C VAL A 57 -5.83 4.52 12.94
N ALA A 58 -5.17 5.55 12.42
CA ALA A 58 -5.21 6.90 12.97
C ALA A 58 -6.13 7.82 12.17
N ALA A 59 -6.14 7.69 10.83
CA ALA A 59 -6.97 8.45 9.92
C ALA A 59 -7.04 7.76 8.55
N CYS A 60 -8.12 7.96 7.79
CA CYS A 60 -8.12 7.68 6.34
C CYS A 60 -8.24 8.96 5.55
N PHE A 61 -7.97 8.80 4.25
CA PHE A 61 -8.02 9.88 3.32
C PHE A 61 -8.70 9.49 2.03
N ASP A 62 -9.47 10.42 1.50
CA ASP A 62 -10.02 10.37 0.15
C ASP A 62 -9.22 11.30 -0.77
N VAL A 63 -9.21 11.00 -2.06
CA VAL A 63 -8.70 11.96 -3.05
C VAL A 63 -9.70 13.10 -3.20
N GLY A 64 -9.34 14.26 -2.69
CA GLY A 64 -10.15 15.48 -2.65
C GLY A 64 -10.08 16.35 -3.90
N GLY A 65 -9.07 16.13 -4.73
CA GLY A 65 -8.80 16.92 -5.92
C GLY A 65 -7.35 16.81 -6.36
N VAL A 66 -6.92 17.74 -7.20
CA VAL A 66 -5.56 17.83 -7.72
C VAL A 66 -5.09 19.27 -7.65
N VAL A 67 -3.90 19.51 -7.10
CA VAL A 67 -3.19 20.79 -7.16
C VAL A 67 -1.96 20.61 -8.06
N GLY A 68 -2.00 21.24 -9.23
CA GLY A 68 -1.00 21.02 -10.27
C GLY A 68 -1.09 19.60 -10.83
N THR A 69 -0.07 18.77 -10.57
CA THR A 69 -0.04 17.35 -10.95
C THR A 69 -0.13 16.40 -9.76
N GLN A 70 -0.26 16.92 -8.54
CA GLN A 70 -0.31 16.13 -7.32
C GLN A 70 -1.76 16.03 -6.82
N PRO A 71 -2.24 14.83 -6.45
CA PRO A 71 -3.51 14.71 -5.77
C PRO A 71 -3.42 15.38 -4.39
N VAL A 72 -4.52 15.99 -3.97
CA VAL A 72 -4.72 16.41 -2.59
C VAL A 72 -5.58 15.35 -1.93
N PHE A 73 -5.10 14.78 -0.84
CA PHE A 73 -5.91 13.89 -0.03
C PHE A 73 -6.59 14.70 1.07
N HIS A 74 -7.86 14.43 1.33
CA HIS A 74 -8.59 15.01 2.45
C HIS A 74 -8.88 13.93 3.47
N GLN A 75 -8.75 14.26 4.75
CA GLN A 75 -9.14 13.33 5.80
C GLN A 75 -10.63 13.01 5.68
N GLN A 76 -10.93 11.72 5.53
CA GLN A 76 -12.30 11.24 5.43
C GLN A 76 -12.97 11.37 6.81
N ALA A 77 -14.22 11.81 6.83
CA ALA A 77 -15.05 11.69 8.04
C ALA A 77 -15.30 10.21 8.33
N THR A 78 -15.23 9.80 9.60
CA THR A 78 -15.27 8.40 10.07
C THR A 78 -16.64 7.70 9.90
N THR A 79 -17.39 8.05 8.85
CA THR A 79 -18.74 7.57 8.58
C THR A 79 -18.70 6.67 7.35
N GLY A 80 -18.49 5.38 7.55
CA GLY A 80 -18.46 4.39 6.47
C GLY A 80 -18.38 2.95 7.00
N PRO A 81 -18.60 1.94 6.13
CA PRO A 81 -18.44 0.53 6.48
C PRO A 81 -16.97 0.08 6.53
N ASP A 82 -16.05 0.86 5.97
CA ASP A 82 -14.62 0.56 5.92
C ASP A 82 -13.94 0.86 7.26
N PRO A 83 -12.85 0.14 7.61
CA PRO A 83 -12.11 0.32 8.86
C PRO A 83 -11.36 1.66 8.82
N CYS A 84 -12.07 2.71 9.20
CA CYS A 84 -11.67 4.08 8.95
C CYS A 84 -11.84 5.02 10.14
N SER A 85 -12.27 4.47 11.27
CA SER A 85 -12.30 5.18 12.54
C SER A 85 -10.94 5.06 13.24
N PRO A 86 -10.48 6.11 13.94
CA PRO A 86 -9.33 5.99 14.82
C PRO A 86 -9.50 4.83 15.81
N GLY A 87 -8.48 3.95 15.89
CA GLY A 87 -8.51 2.73 16.69
C GLY A 87 -9.06 1.49 15.98
N ASP A 88 -9.58 1.62 14.76
CA ASP A 88 -9.86 0.47 13.91
C ASP A 88 -8.55 -0.28 13.58
N VAL A 89 -8.66 -1.57 13.28
CA VAL A 89 -7.51 -2.41 12.95
C VAL A 89 -7.64 -2.92 11.54
N VAL A 90 -6.58 -2.75 10.76
CA VAL A 90 -6.40 -3.40 9.45
C VAL A 90 -5.22 -4.36 9.53
N GLU A 91 -5.28 -5.41 8.71
CA GLU A 91 -4.16 -6.33 8.52
C GLU A 91 -3.59 -6.10 7.12
N VAL A 92 -2.27 -6.02 7.02
CA VAL A 92 -1.57 -5.88 5.74
C VAL A 92 -0.62 -7.05 5.56
N ARG A 93 -0.77 -7.75 4.43
CA ARG A 93 0.16 -8.80 4.01
C ARG A 93 1.20 -8.19 3.08
N THR A 94 2.47 -8.35 3.41
CA THR A 94 3.61 -8.03 2.52
C THR A 94 4.36 -9.32 2.16
N PHE A 95 5.04 -9.32 1.02
CA PHE A 95 5.96 -10.41 0.67
C PHE A 95 7.38 -9.95 0.94
N ARG A 96 8.18 -10.81 1.58
CA ARG A 96 9.54 -10.47 2.01
C ARG A 96 10.49 -10.18 0.84
N ASP A 97 10.16 -10.67 -0.35
CA ASP A 97 10.95 -10.46 -1.56
C ASP A 97 10.87 -9.01 -2.10
N TYR A 98 9.98 -8.18 -1.54
CA TYR A 98 9.74 -6.80 -2.00
C TYR A 98 10.36 -5.71 -1.11
N ASP A 99 11.21 -6.08 -0.14
CA ASP A 99 11.92 -5.15 0.76
C ASP A 99 11.00 -4.13 1.49
N ILE A 100 9.73 -4.48 1.70
CA ILE A 100 8.82 -3.69 2.54
C ILE A 100 8.81 -4.30 3.93
N GLU A 101 9.33 -3.54 4.88
CA GLU A 101 9.25 -3.87 6.29
C GLU A 101 8.39 -2.84 7.03
N LEU A 102 7.27 -3.31 7.57
CA LEU A 102 6.43 -2.53 8.48
C LEU A 102 6.89 -2.82 9.91
N GLN A 103 7.73 -1.93 10.45
CA GLN A 103 8.33 -2.09 11.77
C GLN A 103 7.37 -1.68 12.88
N GLU A 104 7.29 -2.49 13.92
CA GLU A 104 6.42 -2.22 15.08
C GLU A 104 6.77 -0.88 15.74
N GLY A 105 5.74 -0.09 16.04
CA GLY A 105 5.86 1.25 16.62
C GLY A 105 6.02 2.38 15.59
N ASP A 106 6.34 2.07 14.34
CA ASP A 106 6.42 3.07 13.28
C ASP A 106 5.03 3.42 12.71
N THR A 107 4.91 4.67 12.27
CA THR A 107 3.71 5.18 11.62
C THR A 107 3.92 5.27 10.11
N TYR A 108 2.90 4.90 9.36
CA TYR A 108 2.92 4.84 7.91
C TYR A 108 1.68 5.50 7.31
N LEU A 109 1.85 6.08 6.12
CA LEU A 109 0.76 6.35 5.20
C LEU A 109 0.77 5.23 4.15
N LEU A 110 -0.33 4.47 4.08
CA LEU A 110 -0.44 3.31 3.22
C LEU A 110 -1.57 3.46 2.21
N PHE A 111 -1.27 3.10 0.97
CA PHE A 111 -2.23 2.86 -0.09
C PHE A 111 -2.48 1.36 -0.15
N LEU A 112 -3.71 0.96 0.16
CA LEU A 112 -4.07 -0.43 0.40
C LEU A 112 -5.10 -0.91 -0.61
N LYS A 113 -4.92 -2.14 -1.06
CA LYS A 113 -5.84 -2.84 -1.95
C LYS A 113 -6.32 -4.11 -1.28
N HIS A 114 -7.63 -4.33 -1.30
CA HIS A 114 -8.21 -5.53 -0.72
C HIS A 114 -7.62 -6.78 -1.38
N THR A 115 -7.32 -7.83 -0.61
CA THR A 115 -6.73 -9.07 -1.18
C THR A 115 -7.66 -9.72 -2.21
N GLY A 116 -8.98 -9.61 -1.99
CA GLY A 116 -10.02 -10.20 -2.84
C GLY A 116 -10.03 -11.73 -2.81
N LEU A 117 -9.22 -12.34 -1.95
CA LEU A 117 -9.10 -13.78 -1.83
C LEU A 117 -10.26 -14.33 -0.98
N PRO A 118 -11.01 -15.35 -1.45
CA PRO A 118 -12.20 -15.83 -0.76
C PRO A 118 -11.98 -16.32 0.68
N GLN A 119 -10.75 -16.78 0.99
CA GLN A 119 -10.37 -17.26 2.32
C GLN A 119 -9.87 -16.16 3.26
N ASP A 120 -9.57 -14.97 2.74
CA ASP A 120 -9.01 -13.88 3.52
C ASP A 120 -10.15 -13.01 4.11
N PRO A 121 -9.98 -12.49 5.34
CA PRO A 121 -10.98 -11.61 5.94
C PRO A 121 -11.07 -10.30 5.17
N SER A 122 -12.22 -9.61 5.27
CA SER A 122 -12.45 -8.34 4.56
C SER A 122 -11.57 -7.17 5.04
N THR A 123 -10.82 -7.40 6.12
CA THR A 123 -9.91 -6.45 6.76
C THR A 123 -8.45 -6.71 6.40
N LEU A 124 -8.18 -7.68 5.51
CA LEU A 124 -6.84 -7.99 5.04
C LEU A 124 -6.59 -7.35 3.68
N TYR A 125 -5.48 -6.63 3.59
CA TYR A 125 -5.06 -5.86 2.43
C TYR A 125 -3.65 -6.25 1.97
N TYR A 126 -3.34 -5.89 0.73
CA TYR A 126 -1.97 -5.74 0.23
C TYR A 126 -1.65 -4.26 0.13
N VAL A 127 -0.35 -3.92 0.19
CA VAL A 127 0.12 -2.61 -0.27
C VAL A 127 -0.11 -2.52 -1.79
N THR A 128 -0.79 -1.46 -2.22
CA THR A 128 -1.08 -1.22 -3.64
C THR A 128 0.24 -1.15 -4.43
N GLY A 129 0.30 -1.85 -5.56
CA GLY A 129 1.52 -1.96 -6.36
C GLY A 129 2.62 -2.85 -5.79
N ALA A 130 2.31 -3.69 -4.81
CA ALA A 130 3.25 -4.42 -3.97
C ALA A 130 4.07 -3.48 -3.07
N VAL A 131 4.86 -2.56 -3.63
CA VAL A 131 5.75 -1.62 -2.90
C VAL A 131 5.36 -0.15 -3.01
N ALA A 132 4.60 0.21 -4.03
CA ALA A 132 4.41 1.61 -4.42
C ALA A 132 3.62 2.40 -3.36
N GLY A 133 2.71 1.73 -2.66
CA GLY A 133 1.82 2.31 -1.69
C GLY A 133 2.36 2.51 -0.27
N ALA A 134 3.65 2.31 0.00
CA ALA A 134 4.18 2.36 1.37
C ALA A 134 5.04 3.60 1.62
N TYR A 135 4.62 4.43 2.59
CA TYR A 135 5.34 5.60 3.06
C TYR A 135 5.48 5.60 4.57
N LYS A 136 6.70 5.74 5.10
CA LYS A 136 7.01 5.83 6.53
C LYS A 136 7.00 7.29 6.97
N GLU A 137 6.34 7.59 8.08
CA GLU A 137 6.39 8.91 8.71
C GLU A 137 7.79 9.15 9.29
N VAL A 138 8.50 10.18 8.80
CA VAL A 138 9.84 10.56 9.26
C VAL A 138 9.83 11.82 10.14
N SER A 139 8.80 12.64 9.98
CA SER A 139 8.48 13.75 10.88
C SER A 139 6.96 13.96 10.87
N SER A 140 6.41 14.68 11.85
CA SER A 140 4.95 14.81 11.96
C SER A 140 4.34 15.39 10.67
N GLY A 141 3.62 14.54 9.94
CA GLY A 141 3.04 14.89 8.66
C GLY A 141 4.00 14.90 7.47
N THR A 142 5.21 14.37 7.58
CA THR A 142 6.10 14.16 6.44
C THR A 142 6.41 12.68 6.32
N TYR A 143 6.18 12.13 5.13
CA TYR A 143 6.33 10.72 4.87
C TYR A 143 7.34 10.48 3.74
N GLU A 144 8.23 9.52 3.94
CA GLU A 144 9.20 9.08 2.93
C GLU A 144 8.83 7.68 2.44
N ARG A 145 9.00 7.46 1.15
CA ARG A 145 8.66 6.19 0.51
C ARG A 145 9.54 5.06 1.05
N SER A 146 8.92 3.96 1.48
CA SER A 146 9.63 2.85 2.13
C SER A 146 10.55 2.08 1.16
N VAL A 147 10.24 2.09 -0.13
CA VAL A 147 11.08 1.49 -1.18
C VAL A 147 11.33 2.54 -2.27
N THR A 148 12.60 2.88 -2.49
CA THR A 148 12.99 3.99 -3.37
C THR A 148 13.58 3.56 -4.71
N ASP A 149 14.03 2.30 -4.84
CA ASP A 149 14.59 1.74 -6.09
C ASP A 149 13.48 1.16 -6.99
N VAL A 150 12.50 2.00 -7.34
CA VAL A 150 11.37 1.63 -8.20
C VAL A 150 11.32 2.61 -9.37
N PRO A 151 11.22 2.15 -10.63
CA PRO A 151 11.29 3.01 -11.82
C PRO A 151 10.01 3.81 -12.09
N ASP A 152 9.17 4.02 -11.09
CA ASP A 152 7.90 4.73 -11.24
C ASP A 152 8.05 6.24 -11.02
N ALA A 153 6.97 6.98 -11.29
CA ALA A 153 6.96 8.44 -11.20
C ALA A 153 6.31 8.95 -9.91
N ILE A 154 6.13 8.08 -8.91
CA ILE A 154 5.50 8.47 -7.65
C ILE A 154 6.53 9.24 -6.79
N PRO A 155 6.14 10.37 -6.16
CA PRO A 155 7.03 11.10 -5.27
C PRO A 155 7.64 10.23 -4.17
N LEU A 156 8.92 10.50 -3.88
CA LEU A 156 9.64 9.86 -2.77
C LEU A 156 9.25 10.42 -1.41
N GLN A 157 8.60 11.58 -1.37
CA GLN A 157 8.18 12.25 -0.16
C GLN A 157 6.77 12.84 -0.35
N LEU A 158 5.97 12.77 0.71
CA LEU A 158 4.65 13.39 0.83
C LEU A 158 4.61 14.25 2.10
N ASP A 159 3.92 15.38 2.04
CA ASP A 159 3.67 16.24 3.20
C ASP A 159 2.17 16.24 3.56
N ASN A 160 1.81 16.48 4.82
CA ASN A 160 0.44 16.61 5.27
C ASN A 160 -0.32 17.69 4.51
N SER A 161 0.35 18.70 3.94
CA SER A 161 -0.27 19.67 3.02
C SER A 161 -0.72 19.05 1.69
N ASP A 162 -0.13 17.92 1.29
CA ASP A 162 -0.62 17.07 0.20
C ASP A 162 -1.77 16.16 0.67
N VAL A 163 -2.02 16.06 1.99
CA VAL A 163 -2.93 15.09 2.65
C VAL A 163 -3.96 15.76 3.59
N ALA A 164 -4.14 17.10 3.53
CA ALA A 164 -5.05 17.88 4.38
C ALA A 164 -6.32 18.32 3.63
#